data_AF-A0A2M7G1K6-F1
#
_entry.id   AF-A0A2M7G1K6-F1
#
_cell.length_a   1.000
_cell.length_b   1.000
_cell.length_c   1.000
_cell.angle_alpha   90.00
_cell.angle_beta   90.00
_cell.angle_gamma   90.00
#
_symmetry.space_group_name_H-M   'P 1'
#
loop_
_entity.id
_entity.type
_entity.pdbx_description
1 polymer ?
#
loop_
_entity_poly.entity_id
_entity_poly.type
_entity_poly.pdbx_seq_one_letter_code
_entity_poly.pdbx_strand_id
1 'polypeptide(L)'
;MAGIDGRVTGLNKDVFQTLQNIKKTNPGALTEANAKELQTAINKDGKIDNAEQDLLSELTQSKIRAINIQSADSPANSVVFGTTSGKARALLQETQTPTAELDRLATQGADGIQALTKIYQRSPADADRVISALARKGLEAWDKSSVTNAYGPLTAMITSAYSGISKMEGQDNSDARWMLHKAMQKIDQTKGDAVPDFLYNWVRPGGVL
;
A
#
# COMPACT_ATOMS: atom_id res chain seq x y z
N MET A 1 10.37 -1.97 -11.26
CA MET A 1 8.96 -1.61 -11.49
C MET A 1 8.94 -0.74 -12.74
N ALA A 2 7.99 -0.95 -13.64
CA ALA A 2 7.71 0.03 -14.69
C ALA A 2 7.35 1.36 -14.00
N GLY A 3 7.88 2.46 -14.53
CA GLY A 3 7.60 3.79 -13.98
C GLY A 3 6.22 4.24 -14.44
N ILE A 4 5.58 5.10 -13.64
CA ILE A 4 4.30 5.73 -14.01
C ILE A 4 4.52 6.61 -15.25
N ASP A 5 4.14 6.12 -16.43
CA ASP A 5 4.38 6.72 -17.74
C ASP A 5 3.11 6.87 -18.59
N GLY A 6 1.96 6.41 -18.08
CA GLY A 6 0.67 6.48 -18.75
C GLY A 6 0.51 5.42 -19.84
N ARG A 7 1.29 4.34 -19.79
CA ARG A 7 1.24 3.22 -20.74
C ARG A 7 1.30 1.90 -20.00
N VAL A 8 0.44 0.99 -20.42
CA VAL A 8 0.41 -0.39 -19.92
C VAL A 8 0.49 -1.30 -21.13
N THR A 9 1.45 -2.22 -21.14
CA THR A 9 1.66 -3.16 -22.25
C THR A 9 1.72 -4.59 -21.75
N GLY A 10 1.38 -5.55 -22.62
CA GLY A 10 1.46 -6.97 -22.27
C GLY A 10 0.35 -7.45 -21.34
N LEU A 11 -0.77 -6.73 -21.25
CA LEU A 11 -1.88 -7.12 -20.39
C LEU A 11 -2.57 -8.39 -20.92
N ASN A 12 -2.88 -9.33 -20.03
CA ASN A 12 -3.57 -10.56 -20.42
C ASN A 12 -4.96 -10.26 -21.04
N LYS A 13 -5.41 -11.20 -21.87
CA LYS A 13 -6.62 -11.04 -22.69
C LYS A 13 -7.87 -10.78 -21.85
N ASP A 14 -8.04 -11.50 -20.73
CA ASP A 14 -9.25 -11.43 -19.90
C ASP A 14 -9.39 -10.06 -19.23
N VAL A 15 -8.31 -9.54 -18.64
CA VAL A 15 -8.28 -8.21 -18.02
C VAL A 15 -8.45 -7.12 -19.09
N PHE A 16 -7.77 -7.25 -20.23
CA PHE A 16 -7.92 -6.30 -21.33
C PHE A 16 -9.35 -6.26 -21.89
N GLN A 17 -9.98 -7.42 -22.07
CA GLN A 17 -11.35 -7.50 -22.58
C GLN A 17 -12.37 -6.94 -21.58
N THR A 18 -12.11 -7.11 -20.28
CA THR A 18 -12.88 -6.46 -19.20
C THR A 18 -12.78 -4.94 -19.30
N LEU A 19 -11.58 -4.39 -19.49
CA LEU A 19 -11.36 -2.96 -19.70
C LEU A 19 -12.06 -2.43 -20.96
N GLN A 20 -12.05 -3.18 -22.06
CA GLN A 20 -12.80 -2.82 -23.27
C GLN A 20 -14.30 -2.74 -23.00
N ASN A 21 -14.85 -3.71 -22.27
CA ASN A 21 -16.27 -3.73 -21.94
C ASN A 21 -16.66 -2.57 -21.03
N ILE A 22 -15.86 -2.32 -19.97
CA ILE A 22 -16.03 -1.17 -19.09
C ILE A 22 -16.03 0.13 -19.89
N LYS A 23 -15.09 0.32 -20.83
CA LYS A 23 -15.01 1.55 -21.60
C LYS A 23 -16.21 1.75 -22.53
N LYS A 24 -16.73 0.66 -23.10
CA LYS A 24 -17.95 0.68 -23.95
C LYS A 24 -19.19 1.05 -23.15
N THR A 25 -19.34 0.54 -21.92
CA THR A 25 -20.53 0.78 -21.08
C THR A 25 -20.42 2.06 -20.25
N ASN A 26 -19.19 2.50 -19.93
CA ASN A 26 -18.91 3.71 -19.19
C ASN A 26 -17.72 4.47 -19.83
N PRO A 27 -17.99 5.40 -20.77
CA PRO A 27 -16.93 6.15 -21.43
C PRO A 27 -16.24 7.16 -20.51
N GLY A 28 -16.82 7.46 -19.34
CA GLY A 28 -16.35 8.43 -18.37
C GLY A 28 -15.26 7.91 -17.42
N ALA A 29 -15.27 8.45 -16.19
CA ALA A 29 -14.33 8.06 -15.14
C ALA A 29 -14.59 6.63 -14.64
N LEU A 30 -13.54 5.92 -14.25
CA LEU A 30 -13.66 4.57 -13.73
C LEU A 30 -14.35 4.58 -12.35
N THR A 31 -15.52 3.94 -12.28
CA THR A 31 -16.37 3.91 -11.08
C THR A 31 -16.01 2.75 -10.16
N GLU A 32 -16.53 2.76 -8.92
CA GLU A 32 -16.36 1.66 -7.96
C GLU A 32 -16.87 0.32 -8.52
N ALA A 33 -18.00 0.31 -9.22
CA ALA A 33 -18.55 -0.89 -9.85
C ALA A 33 -17.58 -1.44 -10.92
N ASN A 34 -17.04 -0.57 -11.77
CA ASN A 34 -16.06 -0.97 -12.78
C ASN A 34 -14.74 -1.45 -12.17
N ALA A 35 -14.31 -0.83 -11.06
CA ALA A 35 -13.13 -1.27 -10.34
C ALA A 35 -13.31 -2.67 -9.76
N LYS A 36 -14.52 -3.00 -9.28
CA LYS A 36 -14.86 -4.33 -8.78
C LYS A 36 -14.86 -5.39 -9.89
N GLU A 37 -15.40 -5.04 -11.06
CA GLU A 37 -15.31 -5.89 -12.26
C GLU A 37 -13.85 -6.13 -12.66
N LEU A 38 -13.04 -5.07 -12.71
CA LEU A 38 -11.62 -5.16 -13.03
C LEU A 38 -10.84 -5.98 -12.00
N GLN A 39 -11.10 -5.79 -10.71
CA GLN A 39 -10.52 -6.58 -9.62
C GLN A 39 -10.86 -8.06 -9.78
N THR A 40 -12.10 -8.38 -10.14
CA THR A 40 -12.52 -9.78 -10.35
C THR A 40 -11.75 -10.40 -11.52
N ALA A 41 -11.52 -9.64 -12.59
CA ALA A 41 -10.74 -10.09 -13.73
C ALA A 41 -9.26 -10.33 -13.37
N ILE A 42 -8.62 -9.38 -12.67
CA ILE A 42 -7.22 -9.49 -12.23
C ILE A 42 -7.03 -10.66 -11.26
N ASN A 43 -7.95 -10.83 -10.31
CA ASN A 43 -7.80 -11.89 -9.30
C ASN A 43 -8.18 -13.29 -9.81
N LYS A 44 -8.60 -13.43 -11.07
CA LYS A 44 -9.18 -14.67 -11.61
C LYS A 44 -8.19 -15.84 -11.60
N ASP A 45 -6.92 -15.59 -11.88
CA ASP A 45 -5.86 -16.61 -11.91
C ASP A 45 -5.08 -16.72 -10.60
N GLY A 46 -5.42 -15.89 -9.61
CA GLY A 46 -4.82 -15.84 -8.28
C GLY A 46 -3.41 -15.24 -8.24
N LYS A 47 -2.92 -14.61 -9.32
CA LYS A 47 -1.58 -14.01 -9.37
C LYS A 47 -1.61 -12.68 -10.11
N ILE A 48 -1.11 -11.63 -9.45
CA ILE A 48 -0.95 -10.33 -10.10
C ILE A 48 0.40 -10.30 -10.81
N ASP A 49 0.38 -10.38 -12.15
CA ASP A 49 1.58 -10.33 -12.98
C ASP A 49 2.15 -8.89 -13.11
N ASN A 50 3.28 -8.75 -13.80
CA ASN A 50 3.93 -7.45 -13.94
C ASN A 50 3.09 -6.42 -14.72
N ALA A 51 2.32 -6.86 -15.73
CA ALA A 51 1.49 -5.97 -16.53
C ALA A 51 0.23 -5.53 -15.76
N GLU A 52 -0.31 -6.41 -14.92
CA GLU A 52 -1.41 -6.08 -14.00
C GLU A 52 -0.95 -5.18 -12.85
N GLN A 53 0.26 -5.39 -12.32
CA GLN A 53 0.87 -4.47 -11.35
C GLN A 53 1.08 -3.09 -11.95
N ASP A 54 1.53 -3.02 -13.20
CA ASP A 54 1.69 -1.78 -13.95
C ASP A 54 0.34 -1.10 -14.18
N LEU A 55 -0.67 -1.84 -14.62
CA LEU A 55 -2.05 -1.36 -14.74
C LEU A 55 -2.59 -0.75 -13.44
N LEU A 56 -2.45 -1.48 -12.33
CA LEU A 56 -2.92 -1.00 -11.02
C LEU A 56 -2.15 0.25 -10.58
N SER A 57 -0.84 0.30 -10.82
CA SER A 57 -0.01 1.47 -10.50
C SER A 57 -0.45 2.67 -11.34
N GLU A 58 -0.64 2.51 -12.64
CA GLU A 58 -1.13 3.58 -13.52
C GLU A 58 -2.50 4.10 -13.10
N LEU A 59 -3.47 3.20 -12.89
CA LEU A 59 -4.84 3.59 -12.55
C LEU A 59 -4.95 4.26 -11.16
N THR A 60 -3.98 4.03 -10.27
CA THR A 60 -4.05 4.50 -8.88
C THR A 60 -3.09 5.65 -8.55
N GLN A 61 -1.94 5.72 -9.21
CA GLN A 61 -0.85 6.65 -8.90
C GLN A 61 -0.62 7.69 -10.00
N SER A 62 -1.13 7.46 -11.22
CA SER A 62 -0.85 8.36 -12.34
C SER A 62 -1.50 9.72 -12.18
N LYS A 63 -0.69 10.77 -12.35
CA LYS A 63 -1.16 12.15 -12.56
C LYS A 63 -1.58 12.38 -14.01
N ILE A 64 -1.30 11.42 -14.89
CA ILE A 64 -1.59 11.48 -16.32
C ILE A 64 -3.08 11.21 -16.53
N ARG A 65 -3.74 12.08 -17.29
CA ARG A 65 -5.19 12.02 -17.49
C ARG A 65 -5.64 10.98 -18.51
N ALA A 66 -4.72 10.38 -19.26
CA ALA A 66 -4.99 9.42 -20.31
C ALA A 66 -3.94 8.31 -20.26
N ILE A 67 -4.38 7.12 -19.81
CA ILE A 67 -3.54 5.93 -19.73
C ILE A 67 -3.85 5.05 -20.94
N ASN A 68 -2.84 4.74 -21.74
CA ASN A 68 -2.96 3.88 -22.92
C ASN A 68 -2.67 2.44 -22.52
N ILE A 69 -3.65 1.56 -22.70
CA ILE A 69 -3.56 0.16 -22.28
C ILE A 69 -3.60 -0.73 -23.52
N GLN A 70 -2.65 -1.65 -23.63
CA GLN A 70 -2.51 -2.59 -24.76
C GLN A 70 -2.50 -4.04 -24.28
N SER A 71 -3.15 -4.91 -25.06
CA SER A 71 -3.12 -6.35 -24.83
C SER A 71 -1.82 -6.97 -25.31
N ALA A 72 -1.39 -8.06 -24.66
CA ALA A 72 -0.31 -8.92 -25.13
C ALA A 72 -0.60 -9.54 -26.51
N ASP A 73 -1.85 -9.99 -26.73
CA ASP A 73 -2.23 -10.75 -27.93
C ASP A 73 -2.53 -9.87 -29.14
N SER A 74 -2.76 -8.58 -28.92
CA SER A 74 -3.12 -7.64 -29.99
C SER A 74 -2.66 -6.22 -29.63
N PRO A 75 -1.36 -5.91 -29.80
CA PRO A 75 -0.80 -4.60 -29.48
C PRO A 75 -1.44 -3.44 -30.28
N ALA A 76 -2.02 -3.75 -31.45
CA ALA A 76 -2.77 -2.80 -32.28
C ALA A 76 -4.11 -2.36 -31.65
N ASN A 77 -4.65 -3.16 -30.73
CA ASN A 77 -5.86 -2.81 -30.00
C ASN A 77 -5.46 -2.13 -28.69
N SER A 78 -5.83 -0.85 -28.55
CA SER A 78 -5.63 -0.10 -27.31
C SER A 78 -6.94 0.42 -26.74
N VAL A 79 -6.95 0.61 -25.42
CA VAL A 79 -8.03 1.32 -24.72
C VAL A 79 -7.41 2.46 -23.94
N VAL A 80 -8.07 3.62 -23.97
CA VAL A 80 -7.65 4.79 -23.20
C VAL A 80 -8.58 4.98 -22.01
N PHE A 81 -7.99 4.93 -20.81
CA PHE A 81 -8.70 5.26 -19.58
C PHE A 81 -8.33 6.64 -19.08
N GLY A 82 -9.36 7.32 -18.58
CA GLY A 82 -9.27 8.65 -18.00
C GLY A 82 -9.03 8.61 -16.51
N THR A 83 -9.66 9.55 -15.80
CA THR A 83 -9.59 9.62 -14.34
C THR A 83 -10.27 8.43 -13.66
N THR A 84 -9.66 7.96 -12.58
CA THR A 84 -10.23 6.96 -11.66
C THR A 84 -10.91 7.68 -10.50
N SER A 85 -12.16 7.32 -10.18
CA SER A 85 -12.85 7.89 -9.01
C SER A 85 -12.14 7.51 -7.70
N GLY A 86 -12.30 8.30 -6.64
CA GLY A 86 -11.63 8.04 -5.35
C GLY A 86 -11.92 6.64 -4.78
N LYS A 87 -13.18 6.19 -4.86
CA LYS A 87 -13.59 4.85 -4.41
C LYS A 87 -13.01 3.73 -5.28
N ALA A 88 -13.03 3.91 -6.60
CA ALA A 88 -12.40 2.97 -7.53
C ALA A 88 -10.90 2.84 -7.25
N ARG A 89 -10.22 3.97 -7.04
CA ARG A 89 -8.79 4.01 -6.72
C ARG A 89 -8.49 3.22 -5.46
N ALA A 90 -9.26 3.42 -4.39
CA ALA A 90 -9.09 2.68 -3.13
C ALA A 90 -9.23 1.16 -3.33
N LEU A 91 -10.21 0.72 -4.12
CA LEU A 91 -10.43 -0.69 -4.42
C LEU A 91 -9.27 -1.29 -5.25
N LEU A 92 -8.77 -0.56 -6.24
CA LEU A 92 -7.64 -1.00 -7.06
C LEU A 92 -6.32 -1.03 -6.26
N GLN A 93 -6.11 -0.10 -5.32
CA GLN A 93 -4.99 -0.14 -4.38
C GLN A 93 -5.08 -1.35 -3.43
N GLU A 94 -6.27 -1.65 -2.94
CA GLU A 94 -6.53 -2.87 -2.15
C GLU A 94 -6.21 -4.13 -2.95
N THR A 95 -6.51 -4.13 -4.26
CA THR A 95 -6.17 -5.22 -5.16
C THR A 95 -4.65 -5.35 -5.31
N GLN A 96 -3.94 -4.22 -5.49
CA GLN A 96 -2.49 -4.23 -5.67
C GLN A 96 -1.72 -4.77 -4.46
N THR A 97 -2.22 -4.52 -3.26
CA THR A 97 -1.59 -5.05 -2.04
C THR A 97 -2.69 -5.24 -1.00
N PRO A 98 -3.25 -6.46 -0.84
CA PRO A 98 -4.35 -6.72 0.07
C PRO A 98 -4.04 -6.37 1.53
N THR A 99 -5.06 -6.00 2.31
CA THR A 99 -4.93 -5.69 3.74
C THR A 99 -4.32 -6.85 4.53
N ALA A 100 -4.72 -8.08 4.21
CA ALA A 100 -4.16 -9.27 4.84
C ALA A 100 -2.65 -9.43 4.57
N GLU A 101 -2.17 -8.99 3.41
CA GLU A 101 -0.75 -8.99 3.09
C GLU A 101 -0.02 -7.89 3.88
N LEU A 102 -0.59 -6.70 4.01
CA LEU A 102 -0.02 -5.65 4.86
C LEU A 102 0.08 -6.11 6.32
N ASP A 103 -0.95 -6.77 6.83
CA ASP A 103 -0.96 -7.32 8.19
C ASP A 103 0.06 -8.46 8.35
N ARG A 104 0.24 -9.30 7.32
CA ARG A 104 1.28 -10.33 7.30
C ARG A 104 2.67 -9.70 7.36
N LEU A 105 2.96 -8.75 6.47
CA LEU A 105 4.26 -8.05 6.41
C LEU A 105 4.56 -7.33 7.73
N ALA A 106 3.56 -6.74 8.38
CA ALA A 106 3.73 -6.08 9.68
C ALA A 106 4.19 -7.02 10.82
N THR A 107 4.14 -8.35 10.62
CA THR A 107 4.60 -9.36 11.59
C THR A 107 5.94 -10.01 11.23
N GLN A 108 6.54 -9.66 10.09
CA GLN A 108 7.74 -10.32 9.55
C GLN A 108 9.07 -9.67 9.97
N GLY A 109 9.03 -8.77 10.97
CA GLY A 109 10.21 -8.09 11.48
C GLY A 109 10.94 -7.30 10.39
N ALA A 110 12.25 -7.51 10.26
CA ALA A 110 13.11 -6.69 9.39
C ALA A 110 12.67 -6.71 7.91
N ASP A 111 12.44 -7.90 7.34
CA ASP A 111 12.08 -8.06 5.93
C ASP A 111 10.69 -7.48 5.64
N GLY A 112 9.77 -7.67 6.59
CA GLY A 112 8.44 -7.08 6.55
C GLY A 112 8.46 -5.55 6.51
N ILE A 113 9.26 -4.93 7.37
CA ILE A 113 9.41 -3.46 7.39
C ILE A 113 10.03 -2.96 6.09
N GLN A 114 11.00 -3.66 5.51
CA GLN A 114 11.56 -3.29 4.20
C GLN A 114 10.51 -3.32 3.10
N ALA A 115 9.69 -4.37 3.03
CA ALA A 115 8.60 -4.45 2.08
C ALA A 115 7.55 -3.35 2.30
N LEU A 116 7.17 -3.10 3.56
CA LEU A 116 6.19 -2.06 3.91
C LEU A 116 6.69 -0.66 3.55
N THR A 117 7.97 -0.35 3.75
CA THR A 117 8.56 0.93 3.32
C THR A 117 8.42 1.13 1.80
N LYS A 118 8.66 0.08 1.01
CA LYS A 118 8.49 0.15 -0.45
C LYS A 118 7.04 0.34 -0.87
N ILE A 119 6.08 -0.17 -0.10
CA ILE A 119 4.64 0.05 -0.33
C ILE A 119 4.25 1.47 0.09
N TYR A 120 4.72 1.93 1.26
CA TYR A 120 4.49 3.26 1.81
C TYR A 120 4.91 4.37 0.84
N GLN A 121 6.03 4.18 0.13
CA GLN A 121 6.56 5.14 -0.84
C GLN A 121 5.75 5.26 -2.15
N ARG A 122 4.81 4.34 -2.43
CA ARG A 122 4.07 4.31 -3.71
C ARG A 122 3.07 5.45 -3.82
N SER A 123 2.30 5.69 -2.76
CA SER A 123 1.24 6.70 -2.76
C SER A 123 0.85 7.13 -1.34
N PRO A 124 0.27 8.33 -1.15
CA PRO A 124 -0.27 8.73 0.15
C PRO A 124 -1.33 7.77 0.71
N ALA A 125 -2.13 7.15 -0.17
CA ALA A 125 -3.13 6.18 0.25
C ALA A 125 -2.48 4.87 0.73
N ASP A 126 -1.44 4.39 0.06
CA ASP A 126 -0.69 3.22 0.54
C ASP A 126 0.05 3.53 1.83
N ALA A 127 0.59 4.75 1.98
CA ALA A 127 1.16 5.21 3.24
C ALA A 127 0.15 5.10 4.39
N ASP A 128 -1.07 5.60 4.22
CA ASP A 128 -2.13 5.51 5.23
C ASP A 128 -2.53 4.05 5.54
N ARG A 129 -2.58 3.19 4.52
CA ARG A 129 -2.90 1.76 4.67
C ARG A 129 -1.81 1.02 5.42
N VAL A 130 -0.54 1.27 5.10
CA VAL A 130 0.62 0.71 5.80
C VAL A 130 0.68 1.18 7.25
N ILE A 131 0.52 2.49 7.50
CA ILE A 131 0.44 3.05 8.87
C ILE A 131 -0.67 2.37 9.65
N SER A 132 -1.84 2.16 9.04
CA SER A 132 -2.98 1.51 9.69
C SER A 132 -2.72 0.03 9.99
N ALA A 133 -2.03 -0.71 9.12
CA ALA A 133 -1.64 -2.09 9.37
C ALA A 133 -0.67 -2.21 10.54
N LEU A 134 0.37 -1.36 10.57
CA LEU A 134 1.30 -1.29 11.69
C LEU A 134 0.60 -0.89 12.98
N ALA A 135 -0.30 0.10 12.94
CA ALA A 135 -1.06 0.53 14.11
C ALA A 135 -1.97 -0.58 14.65
N ARG A 136 -2.63 -1.37 13.79
CA ARG A 136 -3.42 -2.54 14.24
C ARG A 136 -2.57 -3.54 15.02
N LYS A 137 -1.38 -3.89 14.50
CA LYS A 137 -0.46 -4.80 15.19
C LYS A 137 0.12 -4.19 16.47
N GLY A 138 0.38 -2.89 16.47
CA GLY A 138 0.80 -2.17 17.66
C GLY A 138 -0.30 -2.09 18.73
N LEU A 139 -1.57 -1.97 18.35
CA LEU A 139 -2.70 -2.04 19.27
C LEU A 139 -2.82 -3.43 19.92
N GLU A 140 -2.68 -4.50 19.13
CA GLU A 140 -2.65 -5.88 19.64
C GLU A 140 -1.49 -6.10 20.66
N ALA A 141 -0.34 -5.46 20.43
CA ALA A 141 0.81 -5.50 21.34
C ALA A 141 0.59 -4.61 22.57
N TRP A 142 0.02 -3.42 22.39
CA TRP A 142 -0.32 -2.49 23.46
C TRP A 142 -1.30 -3.11 24.45
N ASP A 143 -2.32 -3.82 23.99
CA ASP A 143 -3.33 -4.44 24.86
C ASP A 143 -2.75 -5.53 25.77
N LYS A 144 -1.53 -6.01 25.46
CA LYS A 144 -0.76 -6.96 26.27
C LYS A 144 0.37 -6.28 27.05
N SER A 145 0.54 -4.97 26.88
CA SER A 145 1.61 -4.17 27.46
C SER A 145 1.13 -3.46 28.72
N SER A 146 2.01 -3.36 29.70
CA SER A 146 1.72 -2.74 31.00
C SER A 146 3.00 -2.26 31.66
N VAL A 147 2.88 -1.41 32.68
CA VAL A 147 4.02 -1.02 33.52
C VAL A 147 4.69 -2.25 34.14
N THR A 148 3.91 -3.24 34.58
CA THR A 148 4.42 -4.46 35.22
C THR A 148 5.28 -5.34 34.32
N ASN A 149 5.04 -5.33 33.01
CA ASN A 149 5.90 -6.02 32.04
C ASN A 149 6.80 -5.07 31.25
N ALA A 150 6.99 -3.84 31.75
CA ALA A 150 7.78 -2.79 31.11
C ALA A 150 7.39 -2.54 29.65
N TYR A 151 6.10 -2.69 29.33
CA TYR A 151 5.54 -2.60 27.98
C TYR A 151 6.21 -3.56 26.98
N GLY A 152 6.69 -4.70 27.47
CA GLY A 152 7.52 -5.64 26.73
C GLY A 152 6.99 -6.01 25.34
N PRO A 153 5.69 -6.35 25.16
CA PRO A 153 5.17 -6.70 23.85
C PRO A 153 5.27 -5.57 22.81
N LEU A 154 4.90 -4.34 23.18
CA LEU A 154 5.00 -3.20 22.27
C LEU A 154 6.47 -2.83 21.99
N THR A 155 7.32 -2.85 23.02
CA THR A 155 8.76 -2.63 22.86
C THR A 155 9.39 -3.66 21.92
N ALA A 156 9.04 -4.94 22.06
CA ALA A 156 9.55 -6.00 21.19
C ALA A 156 9.14 -5.79 19.71
N MET A 157 7.91 -5.35 19.45
CA MET A 157 7.47 -4.99 18.10
C MET A 157 8.31 -3.83 17.54
N ILE A 158 8.50 -2.75 18.32
CA ILE A 158 9.31 -1.59 17.91
C ILE A 158 10.76 -2.01 17.62
N THR A 159 11.37 -2.79 18.52
CA THR A 159 12.75 -3.30 18.34
C THR A 159 12.87 -4.16 17.09
N SER A 160 11.91 -5.08 16.87
CA SER A 160 11.89 -5.92 15.67
C SER A 160 11.82 -5.07 14.40
N ALA A 161 10.95 -4.05 14.38
CA ALA A 161 10.85 -3.14 13.26
C ALA A 161 12.15 -2.34 13.04
N TYR A 162 12.72 -1.80 14.12
CA TYR A 162 13.94 -0.99 14.08
C TYR A 162 15.16 -1.78 13.56
N SER A 163 15.21 -3.09 13.80
CA SER A 163 16.27 -3.95 13.25
C SER A 163 16.27 -4.02 11.71
N GLY A 164 15.10 -3.82 11.08
CA GLY A 164 14.97 -3.66 9.62
C GLY A 164 15.37 -2.27 9.17
N ILE A 165 14.92 -1.25 9.89
CA ILE A 165 15.23 0.16 9.62
C ILE A 165 16.73 0.42 9.68
N SER A 166 17.44 -0.12 10.66
CA SER A 166 18.89 0.10 10.83
C SER A 166 19.74 -0.45 9.67
N LYS A 167 19.16 -1.28 8.80
CA LYS A 167 19.81 -1.80 7.58
C LYS A 167 19.48 -0.98 6.33
N MET A 168 18.56 -0.02 6.45
CA MET A 168 18.18 0.89 5.37
C MET A 168 19.04 2.14 5.40
N GLU A 169 19.27 2.72 4.23
CA GLU A 169 20.04 3.96 4.07
C GLU A 169 19.18 5.06 3.41
N GLY A 170 19.61 6.32 3.60
CA GLY A 170 19.01 7.47 2.94
C GLY A 170 17.51 7.62 3.18
N GLN A 171 16.76 7.85 2.10
CA GLN A 171 15.33 8.10 2.14
C GLN A 171 14.53 6.92 2.71
N ASP A 172 14.94 5.68 2.42
CA ASP A 172 14.26 4.48 2.92
C ASP A 172 14.28 4.43 4.46
N ASN A 173 15.43 4.79 5.07
CA ASN A 173 15.56 4.86 6.53
C ASN A 173 14.60 5.91 7.11
N SER A 174 14.59 7.10 6.50
CA SER A 174 13.76 8.23 6.94
C SER A 174 12.26 7.90 6.83
N ASP A 175 11.83 7.35 5.70
CA ASP A 175 10.44 6.95 5.46
C ASP A 175 9.99 5.86 6.42
N ALA A 176 10.84 4.86 6.66
CA ALA A 176 10.51 3.77 7.59
C ALA A 176 10.35 4.26 9.03
N ARG A 177 11.18 5.21 9.47
CA ARG A 177 11.03 5.87 10.79
C ARG A 177 9.74 6.67 10.88
N TRP A 178 9.45 7.49 9.85
CA TRP A 178 8.22 8.27 9.80
C TRP A 178 6.98 7.40 9.81
N MET A 179 6.98 6.33 9.02
CA MET A 179 5.93 5.32 8.98
C MET A 179 5.66 4.71 10.36
N LEU A 180 6.72 4.27 11.06
CA LEU A 180 6.60 3.69 12.40
C LEU A 180 6.15 4.72 13.44
N HIS A 181 6.68 5.94 13.38
CA HIS A 181 6.25 7.04 14.25
C HIS A 181 4.76 7.37 14.07
N LYS A 182 4.27 7.47 12.82
CA LYS A 182 2.86 7.72 12.53
C LYS A 182 1.96 6.58 13.00
N ALA A 183 2.41 5.34 12.89
CA ALA A 183 1.70 4.20 13.46
C ALA A 183 1.59 4.32 15.00
N MET A 184 2.66 4.70 15.68
CA MET A 184 2.65 4.95 17.13
C MET A 184 1.71 6.08 17.54
N GLN A 185 1.73 7.22 16.83
CA GLN A 185 0.77 8.30 17.05
C GLN A 185 -0.68 7.83 16.92
N LYS A 186 -0.96 6.94 15.96
CA LYS A 186 -2.31 6.39 15.76
C LYS A 186 -2.73 5.45 16.89
N ILE A 187 -1.81 4.64 17.43
CA ILE A 187 -2.05 3.80 18.62
C ILE A 187 -2.43 4.69 19.80
N ASP A 188 -1.64 5.74 20.02
CA ASP A 188 -1.81 6.64 21.15
C ASP A 188 -3.11 7.45 21.11
N GLN A 189 -3.44 7.99 19.94
CA GLN A 189 -4.74 8.61 19.70
C GLN A 189 -5.90 7.64 19.96
N THR A 190 -5.75 6.37 19.56
CA THR A 190 -6.77 5.34 19.79
C THR A 190 -6.93 4.99 21.28
N LYS A 191 -5.86 5.13 22.07
CA LYS A 191 -5.83 4.82 23.50
C LYS A 191 -6.00 6.05 24.40
N GLY A 192 -6.25 7.22 23.80
CA GLY A 192 -6.52 8.45 24.52
C GLY A 192 -5.29 9.03 25.20
N ASP A 193 -4.16 9.13 24.48
CA ASP A 193 -2.91 9.72 24.97
C ASP A 193 -2.29 8.92 26.13
N ALA A 194 -2.37 7.59 26.03
CA ALA A 194 -1.94 6.66 27.07
C ALA A 194 -0.55 6.06 26.82
N VAL A 195 0.02 6.21 25.63
CA VAL A 195 1.33 5.64 25.27
C VAL A 195 2.44 6.49 25.88
N PRO A 196 3.30 5.93 26.76
CA PRO A 196 4.35 6.72 27.38
C PRO A 196 5.35 7.32 26.38
N ASP A 197 5.75 8.57 26.63
CA ASP A 197 6.71 9.34 25.81
C ASP A 197 8.01 8.58 25.53
N PHE A 198 8.51 7.79 26.49
CA PHE A 198 9.77 7.08 26.31
C PHE A 198 9.71 6.03 25.19
N LEU A 199 8.52 5.52 24.84
CA LEU A 199 8.33 4.62 23.69
C LEU A 199 8.46 5.36 22.36
N TYR A 200 8.21 6.67 22.33
CA TYR A 200 8.42 7.49 21.13
C TYR A 200 9.89 7.73 20.82
N ASN A 201 10.78 7.73 21.82
CA ASN A 201 12.21 7.95 21.62
C ASN A 201 12.85 6.94 20.64
N TRP A 202 12.27 5.75 20.53
CA TRP A 202 12.73 4.68 19.63
C TRP A 202 12.31 4.88 18.17
N VAL A 203 11.25 5.66 17.94
CA VAL A 203 10.60 5.79 16.62
C VAL A 203 10.68 7.20 16.04
N ARG A 204 11.15 8.19 16.81
CA ARG A 204 11.32 9.56 16.33
C ARG A 204 12.27 9.60 15.11
N PRO A 205 11.86 10.25 14.01
CA PRO A 205 12.77 10.58 12.92
C PRO A 205 13.88 11.50 13.46
N GLY A 206 15.14 11.21 13.16
CA GLY A 206 16.25 12.10 13.54
C GLY A 206 16.13 13.43 12.80
N GLY A 207 16.13 14.55 13.52
CA GLY A 207 16.17 15.89 12.90
C GLY A 207 15.22 16.96 13.44
N VAL A 208 14.45 16.72 14.49
CA VAL A 208 13.63 17.78 15.12
C VAL A 208 13.82 17.76 16.63
N LEU A 209 14.63 18.71 17.12
CA LEU A 209 14.55 19.30 18.46
C LEU A 209 13.95 20.70 18.31
#